data_AF-A0AA87Q3D4-F1
#
_entry.id   AF-A0AA87Q3D4-F1
#
_cell.length_a   1.000
_cell.length_b   1.000
_cell.length_c   1.000
_cell.angle_alpha   90.00
_cell.angle_beta   90.00
_cell.angle_gamma   90.00
#
_symmetry.space_group_name_H-M   'P 1'
#
loop_
_entity.id
_entity.type
_entity.pdbx_description
1 polymer ?
#
loop_
_entity_poly.entity_id
_entity_poly.type
_entity_poly.pdbx_seq_one_letter_code
_entity_poly.pdbx_strand_id
1 'polypeptide(L)'
;MAMRLRDDLEKDMNVKTEITLSEHHLRLAEKMVKEGAFPSISSLVEAAIEQIDQTTHHDGTPDDMVSGMVDEIRRRMELPADQWLPWDGKEMASRVKDKLRQKYAK
;
A
#
# COMPACT_ATOMS: atom_id res chain seq x y z
N MET A 1 -17.27 -24.43 22.48
CA MET A 1 -18.16 -23.45 21.80
C MET A 1 -18.48 -22.24 22.69
N ALA A 2 -17.61 -21.85 23.63
CA ALA A 2 -17.80 -20.68 24.51
C ALA A 2 -16.70 -19.60 24.33
N MET A 3 -15.77 -19.82 23.40
CA MET A 3 -14.57 -18.98 23.22
C MET A 3 -14.74 -17.91 22.13
N ARG A 4 -15.80 -18.00 21.31
CA ARG A 4 -16.02 -17.10 20.16
C ARG A 4 -16.88 -15.87 20.50
N LEU A 5 -17.55 -15.88 21.65
CA LEU A 5 -18.42 -14.78 22.11
C LEU A 5 -17.65 -13.67 22.84
N ARG A 6 -16.39 -13.90 23.22
CA ARG A 6 -15.61 -12.95 24.02
C ARG A 6 -14.90 -11.91 23.14
N ASP A 7 -14.45 -12.30 21.95
CA ASP A 7 -13.75 -11.42 21.01
C ASP A 7 -14.70 -10.40 20.33
N ASP A 8 -15.98 -10.76 20.14
CA ASP A 8 -16.97 -9.85 19.53
C ASP A 8 -17.43 -8.74 20.48
N LEU A 9 -17.24 -8.90 21.80
CA LEU A 9 -17.59 -7.92 22.84
C LEU A 9 -16.51 -6.86 23.08
N GLU A 10 -15.29 -7.08 22.57
CA GLU A 10 -14.17 -6.14 22.73
C GLU A 10 -14.20 -5.00 21.69
N LYS A 11 -15.00 -5.15 20.62
CA LYS A 11 -15.14 -4.18 19.52
C LYS A 11 -15.98 -2.93 19.83
N ASP A 12 -16.73 -2.91 20.93
CA ASP A 12 -17.69 -1.84 21.25
C ASP A 12 -17.21 -0.88 22.36
N MET A 13 -15.97 -1.01 22.83
CA MET A 13 -15.44 -0.11 23.85
C MET A 13 -14.98 1.22 23.24
N ASN A 14 -15.82 2.25 23.32
CA ASN A 14 -15.35 3.62 23.11
C ASN A 14 -14.45 4.06 24.28
N VAL A 15 -13.32 4.67 23.95
CA VAL A 15 -12.42 5.29 24.92
C VAL A 15 -12.45 6.79 24.71
N LYS A 16 -12.92 7.52 25.72
CA LYS A 16 -12.93 8.99 25.69
C LYS A 16 -11.50 9.50 25.77
N THR A 17 -11.11 10.28 24.76
CA THR A 17 -9.78 10.87 24.65
C THR A 17 -9.93 12.35 24.37
N GLU A 18 -9.16 13.17 25.08
CA GLU A 18 -9.05 14.60 24.80
C GLU A 18 -7.89 14.82 23.82
N ILE A 19 -8.16 15.53 22.72
CA ILE A 19 -7.17 15.87 21.72
C ILE A 19 -7.14 17.38 21.53
N THR A 20 -5.95 17.93 21.29
CA THR A 20 -5.80 19.34 20.93
C THR A 20 -5.72 19.46 19.42
N LEU A 21 -6.61 20.27 18.84
CA LEU A 21 -6.58 20.63 17.43
C LEU A 21 -6.24 22.12 17.30
N SER A 22 -5.60 22.51 16.20
CA SER A 22 -5.54 23.94 15.89
C SER A 22 -6.94 24.45 15.52
N GLU A 23 -7.18 25.74 15.76
CA GLU A 23 -8.48 26.38 15.52
C GLU A 23 -8.98 26.17 14.08
N HIS A 24 -8.08 26.23 13.11
CA HIS A 24 -8.39 25.97 11.70
C HIS A 24 -8.97 24.56 11.48
N HIS A 25 -8.35 23.53 12.04
CA HIS A 25 -8.79 22.15 11.86
C HIS A 25 -10.09 21.87 12.60
N LEU A 26 -10.30 22.46 13.78
CA LEU A 26 -11.56 22.33 14.50
C LEU A 26 -12.72 22.91 13.67
N ARG A 27 -12.56 24.13 13.13
CA ARG A 27 -13.59 24.76 12.27
C ARG A 27 -13.89 23.96 11.01
N LEU A 28 -12.86 23.34 10.42
CA LEU A 28 -13.05 22.47 9.26
C LEU A 28 -13.86 21.22 9.65
N ALA A 29 -13.53 20.57 10.76
CA ALA A 29 -14.26 19.40 11.25
C ALA A 29 -15.73 19.74 11.57
N GLU A 30 -15.98 20.86 12.26
CA GLU A 30 -17.33 21.35 12.54
C GLU A 30 -18.13 21.63 11.26
N LYS A 31 -17.50 22.22 10.24
CA LYS A 31 -18.14 22.46 8.94
C LYS A 31 -18.56 21.14 8.28
N MET A 32 -17.68 20.14 8.26
CA MET A 32 -17.97 18.83 7.64
C MET A 32 -19.12 18.10 8.34
N VAL A 33 -19.22 18.22 9.66
CA VAL A 33 -20.37 17.69 10.42
C VAL A 33 -21.65 18.46 10.09
N LYS A 34 -21.58 19.81 10.05
CA LYS A 34 -22.73 20.66 9.74
C LYS A 34 -23.28 20.41 8.32
N GLU A 35 -22.40 20.12 7.38
CA GLU A 35 -22.75 19.77 5.99
C GLU A 35 -23.27 18.33 5.85
N GLY A 36 -23.26 17.54 6.94
CA GLY A 36 -23.77 16.17 6.96
C GLY A 36 -22.81 15.14 6.35
N ALA A 37 -21.55 15.52 6.08
CA ALA A 37 -20.55 14.57 5.58
C ALA A 37 -20.19 13.52 6.65
N PHE A 38 -20.23 13.92 7.93
CA PHE A 38 -20.02 13.03 9.06
C PHE A 38 -21.07 13.29 10.16
N PRO A 39 -21.52 12.26 10.88
CA PRO A 39 -22.51 12.40 11.94
C PRO A 39 -21.95 13.08 13.20
N SER A 40 -20.62 13.06 13.41
CA SER A 40 -19.95 13.71 14.54
C SER A 40 -18.46 13.92 14.24
N ILE A 41 -17.79 14.75 15.07
CA ILE A 41 -16.33 14.93 14.99
C ILE A 41 -15.60 13.62 15.34
N SER A 42 -16.09 12.85 16.32
CA SER A 42 -15.52 11.55 16.66
C SER A 42 -15.52 10.59 15.47
N SER A 43 -16.63 10.50 14.75
CA SER A 43 -16.73 9.65 13.55
C SER A 43 -15.82 10.11 12.41
N LEU A 44 -15.57 11.42 12.30
CA LEU A 44 -14.58 11.95 11.36
C LEU A 44 -13.16 11.56 11.77
N VAL A 45 -12.82 11.65 13.06
CA VAL A 45 -11.49 11.25 13.58
C VAL A 45 -11.26 9.76 13.38
N GLU A 46 -12.25 8.92 13.68
CA GLU A 46 -12.19 7.47 13.45
C GLU A 46 -11.95 7.16 11.97
N ALA A 47 -12.72 7.76 11.06
CA ALA A 47 -12.53 7.57 9.62
C ALA A 47 -11.15 8.02 9.12
N ALA A 48 -10.62 9.12 9.68
CA ALA A 48 -9.27 9.58 9.36
C ALA A 48 -8.19 8.60 9.85
N ILE A 49 -8.35 8.03 11.04
CA ILE A 49 -7.45 7.01 11.57
C ILE A 49 -7.51 5.74 10.71
N GLU A 50 -8.70 5.28 10.33
CA GLU A 50 -8.86 4.13 9.43
C GLU A 50 -8.21 4.38 8.06
N GLN A 51 -8.33 5.59 7.52
CA GLN A 51 -7.67 5.95 6.25
C GLN A 51 -6.14 5.89 6.36
N ILE A 52 -5.58 6.40 7.47
CA ILE A 52 -4.14 6.33 7.74
C ILE A 52 -3.71 4.88 7.90
N ASP A 53 -4.48 4.07 8.64
CA ASP A 53 -4.24 2.65 8.82
C ASP A 53 -4.21 1.91 7.49
N GLN A 54 -5.20 2.14 6.62
CA GLN A 54 -5.25 1.59 5.27
C GLN A 54 -4.03 2.02 4.45
N THR A 55 -3.61 3.28 4.54
CA THR A 55 -2.44 3.79 3.80
C THR A 55 -1.12 3.20 4.33
N THR A 56 -1.05 2.89 5.62
CA THR A 56 0.17 2.43 6.30
C THR A 56 0.30 0.91 6.30
N HIS A 57 -0.81 0.17 6.31
CA HIS A 57 -0.84 -1.29 6.37
C HIS A 57 -1.17 -1.96 5.03
N HIS A 58 -1.74 -1.24 4.05
CA HIS A 58 -1.72 -1.68 2.66
C HIS A 58 -0.44 -1.23 1.95
N ASP A 59 0.70 -1.69 2.49
CA ASP A 59 1.97 -1.91 1.77
C ASP A 59 1.77 -3.00 0.70
N GLY A 60 0.85 -2.71 -0.22
CA GLY A 60 0.41 -3.55 -1.33
C GLY A 60 -0.30 -2.73 -2.40
N THR A 61 -0.04 -1.42 -2.45
CA THR A 61 -0.55 -0.46 -3.45
C THR A 61 0.62 0.32 -4.08
N PRO A 62 0.45 0.95 -5.27
CA PRO A 62 1.47 1.13 -6.34
C PRO A 62 2.84 1.70 -5.98
N ASP A 63 2.99 2.39 -4.86
CA ASP A 63 4.28 2.90 -4.41
C ASP A 63 5.26 1.76 -4.08
N ASP A 64 4.73 0.59 -3.71
CA ASP A 64 5.50 -0.63 -3.46
C ASP A 64 5.99 -1.28 -4.78
N MET A 65 5.23 -1.14 -5.87
CA MET A 65 5.71 -1.53 -7.21
C MET A 65 6.84 -0.61 -7.70
N VAL A 66 6.68 0.70 -7.52
CA VAL A 66 7.72 1.67 -7.93
C VAL A 66 8.96 1.52 -7.06
N SER A 67 8.79 1.33 -5.75
CA SER A 67 9.89 1.07 -4.82
C SER A 67 10.60 -0.25 -5.14
N GLY A 68 9.86 -1.32 -5.42
CA GLY A 68 10.42 -2.58 -5.88
C GLY A 68 11.17 -2.47 -7.21
N MET A 69 10.71 -1.60 -8.13
CA MET A 69 11.44 -1.29 -9.36
C MET A 69 12.71 -0.49 -9.09
N VAL A 70 12.70 0.46 -8.15
CA VAL A 70 13.89 1.22 -7.74
C VAL A 70 14.96 0.30 -7.17
N ASP A 71 14.57 -0.65 -6.30
CA ASP A 71 15.49 -1.62 -5.73
C ASP A 71 16.06 -2.58 -6.78
N GLU A 72 15.25 -3.06 -7.72
CA GLU A 72 15.74 -3.90 -8.82
C GLU A 72 16.65 -3.13 -9.78
N ILE A 73 16.39 -1.84 -10.05
CA ILE A 73 17.28 -0.98 -10.84
C ILE A 73 18.63 -0.83 -10.11
N ARG A 74 18.62 -0.51 -8.81
CA ARG A 74 19.85 -0.38 -8.01
C ARG A 74 20.64 -1.68 -8.01
N ARG A 75 19.98 -2.82 -7.77
CA ARG A 75 20.58 -4.15 -7.82
C ARG A 75 21.23 -4.46 -9.18
N ARG A 76 20.61 -4.05 -10.29
CA ARG A 76 21.17 -4.23 -11.64
C ARG A 76 22.33 -3.30 -11.95
N MET A 77 22.33 -2.07 -11.43
CA MET A 77 23.47 -1.16 -11.59
C MET A 77 24.70 -1.63 -10.80
N GLU A 78 24.50 -2.37 -9.72
CA GLU A 78 25.58 -2.99 -8.93
C GLU A 78 26.16 -4.25 -9.61
N LEU A 79 25.50 -4.80 -10.63
CA LEU A 79 26.01 -5.98 -11.35
C LEU A 79 27.22 -5.61 -12.22
N PRO A 80 28.30 -6.43 -12.18
CA PRO A 80 29.41 -6.33 -13.13
C PRO A 80 28.94 -6.36 -14.60
N ALA A 81 29.57 -5.55 -15.45
CA ALA A 81 29.15 -5.36 -16.84
C ALA A 81 29.24 -6.63 -17.70
N ASP A 82 30.07 -7.59 -17.33
CA ASP A 82 30.19 -8.91 -17.96
C ASP A 82 28.97 -9.82 -17.68
N GLN A 83 28.14 -9.49 -16.69
CA GLN A 83 26.87 -10.16 -16.41
C GLN A 83 25.67 -9.53 -17.13
N TRP A 84 25.89 -8.43 -17.86
CA TRP A 84 24.83 -7.79 -18.63
C TRP A 84 24.61 -8.56 -19.93
N LEU A 85 23.35 -8.79 -20.28
CA LEU A 85 22.98 -9.38 -21.56
C LEU A 85 23.06 -8.30 -22.64
N PRO A 86 24.01 -8.38 -23.60
CA PRO A 86 24.06 -7.42 -24.70
C PRO A 86 22.80 -7.53 -25.55
N TRP A 87 22.10 -6.40 -25.71
CA TRP A 87 20.92 -6.32 -26.55
C TRP A 87 21.33 -5.93 -27.98
N ASP A 88 21.37 -6.92 -28.88
CA ASP A 88 21.62 -6.73 -30.33
C ASP A 88 20.32 -6.82 -31.18
N GLY A 89 19.17 -6.61 -30.54
CA GLY A 89 17.88 -6.51 -31.20
C GLY A 89 17.35 -7.85 -31.73
N LYS A 90 17.18 -7.95 -33.05
CA LYS A 90 16.52 -9.12 -33.69
C LYS A 90 17.29 -10.42 -33.47
N GLU A 91 18.63 -10.36 -33.46
CA GLU A 91 19.50 -11.52 -33.28
C GLU A 91 19.35 -12.12 -31.87
N MET A 92 19.37 -11.28 -30.83
CA MET A 92 19.11 -11.70 -29.44
C MET A 92 17.71 -12.29 -29.30
N ALA A 93 16.69 -11.64 -29.85
CA ALA A 93 15.33 -12.16 -29.82
C ALA A 93 15.23 -13.54 -30.51
N SER A 94 15.95 -13.76 -31.61
CA SER A 94 16.00 -15.06 -32.29
C SER A 94 16.65 -16.13 -31.41
N ARG A 95 17.81 -15.84 -30.81
CA ARG A 95 18.51 -16.77 -29.89
C ARG A 95 17.65 -17.14 -28.68
N VAL A 96 16.89 -16.18 -28.12
CA VAL A 96 15.96 -16.44 -27.01
C VAL A 96 14.83 -17.37 -27.45
N LYS A 97 14.22 -17.11 -28.62
CA LYS A 97 13.16 -17.97 -29.17
C LYS A 97 13.66 -19.40 -29.43
N ASP A 98 14.90 -19.56 -29.92
CA ASP A 98 15.49 -20.87 -30.16
C ASP A 98 15.71 -21.64 -28.85
N LYS A 99 16.23 -20.99 -27.81
CA LYS A 99 16.38 -21.61 -26.48
C LYS A 99 15.04 -22.00 -25.86
N LEU A 100 14.01 -21.15 -25.99
CA LEU A 100 12.67 -21.46 -25.50
C LEU A 100 12.06 -22.65 -26.27
N ARG A 101 12.23 -22.69 -27.60
CA ARG A 101 11.82 -23.84 -28.41
C ARG A 101 12.51 -25.12 -27.97
N GLN A 102 13.82 -25.11 -27.75
CA GLN A 102 14.55 -26.29 -27.28
C GLN A 102 14.11 -26.73 -25.87
N LYS A 103 13.84 -25.79 -24.96
CA LYS A 103 13.42 -26.09 -23.59
C LYS A 103 12.00 -26.67 -23.50
N TYR A 104 11.10 -26.22 -24.37
CA TYR A 104 9.68 -26.58 -24.34
C TYR A 104 9.23 -27.46 -25.52
N ALA A 105 10.13 -27.87 -26.39
CA ALA A 105 9.87 -28.90 -27.39
C ALA A 105 9.68 -30.23 -26.65
N LYS A 106 8.42 -30.65 -26.51
CA LYS A 106 8.05 -32.03 -26.24
C LYS A 106 8.17 -32.85 -27.51
#